data_AF-A0AAF0CWL7-F1
#
_entry.id   AF-A0AAF0CWL7-F1
#
_cell.length_a   1.000
_cell.length_b   1.000
_cell.length_c   1.000
_cell.angle_alpha   90.00
_cell.angle_beta   90.00
_cell.angle_gamma   90.00
#
_symmetry.space_group_name_H-M   'P 1'
#
loop_
_entity.id
_entity.type
_entity.pdbx_description
1 polymer ?
#
loop_
_entity_poly.entity_id
_entity_poly.type
_entity_poly.pdbx_seq_one_letter_code
_entity_poly.pdbx_strand_id
1 'polypeptide(L)'
;MNDLTFAKFAKQADIPRTTVYTRLNTIKELDEDTYNSFITTNEDRTLAVKYEKIKELADLLSPDNYDKFVSSFKTNKNKENKMAISDSKIELITDKHKIEMLSEQLKHEKEKNEMLLSDNSKQSDRIKELQEEYKTLSTKYDELFSNYVKQSEHLQNNNNELTTITKAQQLLMSQEQLKTEKQQDVVDGEFVKDTSQEEPDTKKGFFAKIFK
;
A
#
# COMPACT_ATOMS: atom_id res chain seq x y z
N MET A 1 -4.13 -74.86 -30.35
CA MET A 1 -5.43 -74.48 -30.95
C MET A 1 -5.24 -73.12 -31.57
N ASN A 2 -5.65 -72.92 -32.82
CA ASN A 2 -5.25 -71.73 -33.60
C ASN A 2 -6.39 -70.70 -33.65
N ASP A 3 -6.04 -69.42 -33.58
CA ASP A 3 -6.96 -68.31 -33.73
C ASP A 3 -7.63 -68.33 -35.11
N LEU A 4 -8.87 -67.83 -35.16
CA LEU A 4 -9.69 -67.90 -36.37
C LEU A 4 -9.75 -66.57 -37.09
N THR A 5 -9.31 -66.56 -38.35
CA THR A 5 -9.64 -65.48 -39.28
C THR A 5 -11.16 -65.28 -39.33
N PHE A 6 -11.63 -64.06 -39.58
CA PHE A 6 -13.07 -63.77 -39.57
C PHE A 6 -13.86 -64.60 -40.58
N ALA A 7 -13.26 -65.03 -41.69
CA ALA A 7 -13.89 -65.92 -42.66
C ALA A 7 -14.14 -67.34 -42.10
N LYS A 8 -13.20 -67.87 -41.30
CA LYS A 8 -13.36 -69.18 -40.64
C LYS A 8 -14.33 -69.08 -39.46
N PHE A 9 -14.23 -68.02 -38.67
CA PHE A 9 -15.16 -67.74 -37.58
C PHE A 9 -16.61 -67.62 -38.09
N ALA A 10 -16.85 -66.85 -39.16
CA ALA A 10 -18.17 -66.70 -39.77
C ALA A 10 -18.81 -68.04 -40.15
N LYS A 11 -18.02 -68.94 -40.73
CA LYS A 11 -18.48 -70.30 -41.07
C LYS A 11 -18.76 -71.16 -39.83
N GLN A 12 -17.97 -71.02 -38.77
CA GLN A 12 -18.13 -71.81 -37.55
C GLN A 12 -19.31 -71.32 -36.69
N ALA A 13 -19.55 -70.02 -36.66
CA ALA A 13 -20.63 -69.40 -35.89
C ALA A 13 -21.98 -69.39 -36.64
N ASP A 14 -22.01 -69.83 -37.90
CA ASP A 14 -23.17 -69.72 -38.79
C ASP A 14 -23.69 -68.28 -38.93
N ILE A 15 -22.75 -67.33 -39.03
CA ILE A 15 -23.04 -65.90 -39.19
C ILE A 15 -22.47 -65.42 -40.52
N PRO A 16 -23.22 -64.66 -41.34
CA PRO A 16 -22.67 -64.10 -42.57
C PRO A 16 -21.41 -63.29 -42.30
N ARG A 17 -20.37 -63.51 -43.12
CA ARG A 17 -19.07 -62.85 -42.96
C ARG A 17 -19.21 -61.31 -42.89
N THR A 18 -20.06 -60.72 -43.73
CA THR A 18 -20.36 -59.29 -43.72
C THR A 18 -20.92 -58.82 -42.37
N THR A 19 -21.86 -59.57 -41.79
CA THR A 19 -22.42 -59.30 -40.47
C THR A 19 -21.36 -59.32 -39.39
N VAL A 20 -20.41 -60.26 -39.42
CA VAL A 20 -19.28 -60.30 -38.47
C VAL A 20 -18.46 -59.01 -38.55
N TYR A 21 -18.08 -58.55 -39.75
CA TYR A 21 -17.33 -57.29 -39.90
C TYR A 21 -18.12 -56.08 -39.42
N THR A 22 -19.38 -55.95 -39.84
CA THR A 22 -20.21 -54.81 -39.48
C THR A 22 -20.41 -54.72 -37.96
N ARG A 23 -20.77 -55.84 -37.32
CA ARG A 23 -21.03 -55.89 -35.88
C ARG A 23 -19.75 -55.68 -35.07
N LEU A 24 -18.63 -56.28 -35.46
CA LEU A 24 -17.35 -56.04 -34.81
C LEU A 24 -16.88 -54.59 -34.95
N ASN A 25 -17.10 -53.95 -36.11
CA ASN A 25 -16.76 -52.54 -36.28
C ASN A 25 -17.63 -51.66 -35.37
N THR A 26 -18.93 -51.94 -35.25
CA THR A 26 -19.80 -51.22 -34.31
C THR A 26 -19.38 -51.45 -32.85
N ILE A 27 -18.97 -52.68 -32.47
CA ILE A 27 -18.43 -52.93 -31.12
C ILE A 27 -17.18 -52.08 -30.90
N LYS A 28 -16.26 -52.01 -31.86
CA LYS A 28 -15.06 -51.16 -31.78
C LYS A 28 -15.37 -49.69 -31.57
N GLU A 29 -16.38 -49.16 -32.27
CA GLU A 29 -16.80 -47.75 -32.14
C GLU A 29 -17.52 -47.45 -30.82
N LEU A 30 -18.18 -48.44 -30.24
CA LEU A 30 -18.93 -48.29 -28.99
C LEU A 30 -18.05 -48.52 -27.76
N ASP A 31 -17.18 -49.52 -27.82
CA ASP A 31 -16.32 -49.99 -26.74
C ASP A 31 -15.09 -50.72 -27.33
N GLU A 32 -14.02 -49.95 -27.51
CA GLU A 32 -12.76 -50.42 -28.07
C GLU A 32 -12.09 -51.49 -27.19
N ASP A 33 -12.28 -51.45 -25.86
CA ASP A 33 -11.73 -52.43 -24.93
C ASP A 33 -12.40 -53.79 -25.10
N THR A 34 -13.73 -53.80 -25.23
CA THR A 34 -14.48 -55.01 -25.55
C THR A 34 -14.03 -55.58 -26.90
N TYR A 35 -13.84 -54.76 -27.94
CA TYR A 35 -13.31 -55.23 -29.23
C TYR A 35 -11.91 -55.86 -29.10
N ASN A 36 -10.98 -55.21 -28.41
CA ASN A 36 -9.62 -55.70 -28.20
C ASN A 36 -9.55 -56.96 -27.32
N SER A 37 -10.58 -57.20 -26.51
CA SER A 37 -10.70 -58.43 -25.73
C SER A 37 -10.88 -59.66 -26.63
N PHE A 38 -11.62 -59.52 -27.76
CA PHE A 38 -11.96 -60.60 -28.68
C PHE A 38 -10.97 -60.78 -29.84
N ILE A 39 -10.38 -59.69 -30.31
CA ILE A 39 -9.59 -59.66 -31.55
C ILE A 39 -8.10 -59.61 -31.23
N THR A 40 -7.31 -60.34 -32.02
CA THR A 40 -5.85 -60.33 -31.99
C THR A 40 -5.29 -60.22 -33.41
N THR A 41 -3.99 -59.95 -33.51
CA THR A 41 -3.27 -59.93 -34.77
C THR A 41 -2.37 -61.17 -34.84
N ASN A 42 -2.55 -62.00 -35.87
CA ASN A 42 -1.70 -63.16 -36.13
C ASN A 42 -0.29 -62.75 -36.59
N GLU A 43 0.65 -63.71 -36.60
CA GLU A 43 2.03 -63.52 -37.08
C GLU A 43 2.08 -62.92 -38.51
N ASP A 44 1.12 -63.28 -39.37
CA ASP A 44 0.96 -62.74 -40.72
C ASP A 44 0.31 -61.34 -40.79
N ARG A 45 0.21 -60.62 -39.67
CA ARG A 45 -0.47 -59.32 -39.52
C ARG A 45 -1.96 -59.33 -39.89
N THR A 46 -2.60 -60.50 -39.87
CA THR A 46 -4.03 -60.65 -40.16
C THR A 46 -4.85 -60.62 -38.86
N LEU A 47 -6.00 -59.94 -38.88
CA LEU A 47 -6.91 -59.92 -37.74
C LEU A 47 -7.59 -61.28 -37.57
N ALA A 48 -7.60 -61.78 -36.34
CA ALA A 48 -8.19 -63.05 -35.96
C ALA A 48 -8.95 -62.93 -34.63
N VAL A 49 -9.93 -63.80 -34.44
CA VAL A 49 -10.64 -63.98 -33.19
C VAL A 49 -9.81 -64.91 -32.31
N LYS A 50 -9.50 -64.48 -31.09
CA LYS A 50 -8.78 -65.28 -30.09
C LYS A 50 -9.54 -66.59 -29.85
N TYR A 51 -8.84 -67.71 -29.90
CA TYR A 51 -9.46 -69.03 -29.83
C TYR A 51 -10.37 -69.21 -28.60
N GLU A 52 -9.91 -68.77 -27.43
CA GLU A 52 -10.63 -68.84 -26.17
C GLU A 52 -11.93 -68.01 -26.15
N LYS A 53 -12.05 -67.04 -27.05
CA LYS A 53 -13.18 -66.10 -27.12
C LYS A 53 -14.14 -66.39 -28.27
N ILE A 54 -13.94 -67.45 -29.04
CA ILE A 54 -14.80 -67.78 -30.20
C ILE A 54 -16.27 -67.97 -29.77
N LYS A 55 -16.53 -68.70 -28.69
CA LYS A 55 -17.91 -68.95 -28.23
C LYS A 55 -18.56 -67.68 -27.71
N GLU A 56 -17.86 -66.96 -26.83
CA GLU A 56 -18.34 -65.69 -26.28
C GLU A 56 -18.64 -64.67 -27.37
N LEU A 57 -17.77 -64.57 -28.39
CA LEU A 57 -17.99 -63.68 -29.52
C LEU A 57 -19.15 -64.14 -30.40
N ALA A 58 -19.31 -65.44 -30.65
CA ALA A 58 -20.44 -65.96 -31.42
C ALA A 58 -21.76 -65.66 -30.71
N ASP A 59 -21.81 -65.82 -29.39
CA ASP A 59 -22.97 -65.49 -28.56
C ASP A 59 -23.26 -63.99 -28.57
N LEU A 60 -22.23 -63.14 -28.44
CA LEU A 60 -22.36 -61.69 -28.50
C LEU A 60 -22.84 -61.20 -29.88
N LEU A 61 -22.34 -61.83 -30.94
CA LEU A 61 -22.72 -61.53 -32.32
C LEU A 61 -24.02 -62.22 -32.75
N SER A 62 -24.72 -62.93 -31.88
CA SER A 62 -26.07 -63.43 -32.16
C SER A 62 -27.07 -62.27 -32.23
N PRO A 63 -28.14 -62.35 -33.04
CA PRO A 63 -29.12 -61.26 -33.20
C PRO A 63 -29.66 -60.73 -31.87
N ASP A 64 -30.08 -61.63 -30.98
CA ASP A 64 -30.74 -61.26 -29.72
C ASP A 64 -29.79 -60.58 -28.71
N ASN A 65 -28.52 -60.98 -28.70
CA ASN A 65 -27.54 -60.41 -27.78
C ASN A 65 -26.87 -59.15 -28.33
N TYR A 66 -26.65 -59.09 -29.65
CA TYR A 66 -26.09 -57.91 -30.29
C TYR A 66 -26.99 -56.69 -30.14
N ASP A 67 -28.29 -56.84 -30.36
CA ASP A 67 -29.24 -55.74 -30.24
C ASP A 67 -29.38 -55.25 -28.79
N LYS A 68 -29.30 -56.18 -27.82
CA LYS A 68 -29.25 -55.84 -26.38
C LYS A 68 -27.97 -55.07 -26.03
N PHE A 69 -26.82 -55.53 -26.52
CA PHE A 69 -25.53 -54.86 -26.34
C PHE A 69 -25.55 -53.44 -26.89
N VAL A 70 -25.97 -53.24 -28.14
CA VAL A 70 -26.03 -51.89 -28.73
C VAL A 70 -27.02 -50.98 -27.97
N SER A 71 -28.13 -51.54 -27.51
CA SER A 71 -29.15 -50.78 -26.76
C SER A 71 -28.68 -50.37 -25.37
N SER A 72 -27.90 -51.19 -24.66
CA SER A 72 -27.34 -50.83 -23.35
C SER A 72 -26.33 -49.68 -23.46
N PHE A 73 -25.50 -49.65 -24.50
CA PHE A 73 -24.56 -48.54 -24.72
C PHE A 73 -25.26 -47.23 -25.08
N LYS A 74 -26.30 -47.27 -25.93
CA LYS A 74 -27.08 -46.08 -26.28
C LYS A 74 -27.79 -45.45 -25.08
N THR A 75 -28.29 -46.28 -24.17
CA THR A 75 -28.98 -45.81 -22.96
C THR A 75 -28.01 -45.25 -21.92
N ASN A 76 -26.81 -45.84 -21.77
CA ASN A 76 -25.77 -45.31 -20.87
C ASN A 76 -25.14 -44.00 -21.38
N LYS A 77 -24.76 -43.91 -22.66
CA LYS A 77 -24.22 -42.65 -23.24
C LYS A 77 -25.20 -41.48 -23.10
N ASN A 78 -26.51 -41.73 -23.23
CA ASN A 78 -27.52 -40.70 -23.02
C ASN A 78 -27.67 -40.26 -21.55
N LYS A 79 -27.39 -41.13 -20.58
CA LYS A 79 -27.42 -40.78 -19.15
C LYS A 79 -26.17 -40.02 -18.73
N GLU A 80 -25.00 -40.46 -19.14
CA GLU A 80 -23.73 -39.79 -18.86
C GLU A 80 -23.70 -38.39 -19.48
N ASN A 81 -24.15 -38.24 -20.73
CA ASN A 81 -24.21 -36.94 -21.38
C ASN A 81 -25.19 -35.97 -20.68
N LYS A 82 -26.30 -36.48 -20.14
CA LYS A 82 -27.24 -35.66 -19.35
C LYS A 82 -26.63 -35.20 -18.02
N MET A 83 -25.87 -36.05 -17.34
CA MET A 83 -25.15 -35.65 -16.12
C MET A 83 -24.02 -34.65 -16.43
N ALA A 84 -23.24 -34.87 -17.48
CA ALA A 84 -22.19 -33.94 -17.89
C ALA A 84 -22.74 -32.55 -18.25
N ILE A 85 -23.89 -32.49 -18.93
CA ILE A 85 -24.58 -31.23 -19.24
C ILE A 85 -25.10 -30.53 -17.97
N SER A 86 -25.61 -31.29 -16.98
CA SER A 86 -26.06 -30.69 -15.72
C SER A 86 -24.89 -30.14 -14.90
N ASP A 87 -23.78 -30.87 -14.82
CA ASP A 87 -22.60 -30.46 -14.05
C ASP A 87 -21.94 -29.22 -14.69
N SER A 88 -21.79 -29.21 -16.01
CA SER A 88 -21.29 -28.04 -16.74
C SER A 88 -22.18 -26.80 -16.56
N LYS A 89 -23.50 -26.97 -16.49
CA LYS A 89 -24.43 -25.86 -16.22
C LYS A 89 -24.31 -25.34 -14.79
N ILE A 90 -24.11 -26.21 -13.81
CA ILE A 90 -23.89 -25.82 -12.40
C ILE A 90 -22.55 -25.08 -12.27
N GLU A 91 -21.51 -25.56 -12.93
CA GLU A 91 -20.19 -24.91 -12.97
C GLU A 91 -20.30 -23.50 -13.59
N LEU A 92 -20.99 -23.36 -14.73
CA LEU A 92 -21.22 -22.07 -15.39
C LEU A 92 -22.00 -21.08 -14.49
N ILE A 93 -23.01 -21.55 -13.75
CA ILE A 93 -23.77 -20.72 -12.80
C ILE A 93 -22.85 -20.26 -11.66
N THR A 94 -22.01 -21.17 -11.15
CA THR A 94 -21.08 -20.89 -10.05
C THR A 94 -20.03 -19.87 -10.48
N ASP A 95 -19.47 -20.01 -11.68
CA ASP A 95 -18.48 -19.09 -12.22
C ASP A 95 -19.08 -17.73 -12.56
N LYS A 96 -20.31 -17.69 -13.08
CA LYS A 96 -21.04 -16.43 -13.26
C LYS A 96 -21.20 -15.69 -11.94
N HIS A 97 -21.59 -16.39 -10.86
CA HIS A 97 -21.75 -15.77 -9.55
C HIS A 97 -20.41 -15.27 -8.97
N LYS A 98 -19.31 -16.02 -9.14
CA LYS A 98 -17.96 -15.57 -8.76
C LYS A 98 -17.55 -14.31 -9.52
N ILE A 99 -17.78 -14.27 -10.83
CA ILE A 99 -17.47 -13.10 -11.68
C ILE A 99 -18.27 -11.89 -11.21
N GLU A 100 -19.54 -12.06 -10.88
CA GLU A 100 -20.41 -11.00 -10.37
C GLU A 100 -19.90 -10.44 -9.04
N MET A 101 -19.59 -11.31 -8.06
CA MET A 101 -19.00 -10.88 -6.78
C MET A 101 -17.66 -10.16 -6.96
N LEU A 102 -16.77 -10.67 -7.82
CA LEU A 102 -15.49 -10.02 -8.12
C LEU A 102 -15.69 -8.66 -8.80
N SER A 103 -16.72 -8.53 -9.65
CA SER A 103 -17.05 -7.27 -10.32
C SER A 103 -17.55 -6.22 -9.33
N GLU A 104 -18.38 -6.61 -8.36
CA GLU A 104 -18.84 -5.73 -7.28
C GLU A 104 -17.68 -5.30 -6.37
N GLN A 105 -16.81 -6.23 -5.98
CA GLN A 105 -15.61 -5.91 -5.19
C GLN A 105 -14.71 -4.91 -5.90
N LEU A 106 -14.46 -5.12 -7.20
CA LEU A 106 -13.65 -4.21 -8.01
C LEU A 106 -14.29 -2.82 -8.12
N LYS A 107 -15.61 -2.74 -8.20
CA LYS A 107 -16.33 -1.45 -8.23
C LYS A 107 -16.15 -0.69 -6.92
N HIS A 108 -16.37 -1.35 -5.78
CA HIS A 108 -16.16 -0.75 -4.46
C HIS A 108 -14.71 -0.31 -4.24
N GLU A 109 -13.73 -1.08 -4.69
CA GLU A 109 -12.32 -0.71 -4.57
C GLU A 109 -11.97 0.51 -5.42
N LYS A 110 -12.53 0.61 -6.63
CA LYS A 110 -12.39 1.81 -7.47
C LYS A 110 -12.97 3.06 -6.82
N GLU A 111 -14.20 2.98 -6.30
CA GLU A 111 -14.84 4.10 -5.60
C GLU A 111 -14.03 4.55 -4.37
N LYS A 112 -13.50 3.59 -3.61
CA LYS A 112 -12.62 3.88 -2.46
C LYS A 112 -11.33 4.59 -2.90
N ASN A 113 -10.70 4.14 -3.99
CA ASN A 113 -9.48 4.75 -4.50
C ASN A 113 -9.71 6.17 -5.05
N GLU A 114 -10.84 6.42 -5.72
CA GLU A 114 -11.22 7.75 -6.19
C GLU A 114 -11.41 8.74 -5.01
N MET A 115 -12.05 8.28 -3.94
CA MET A 115 -12.22 9.08 -2.71
C MET A 115 -10.87 9.41 -2.06
N LEU A 116 -9.97 8.42 -1.93
CA LEU A 116 -8.62 8.63 -1.39
C LEU A 116 -7.79 9.62 -2.25
N LEU A 117 -7.91 9.54 -3.57
CA LEU A 117 -7.25 10.49 -4.48
C LEU A 117 -7.78 11.92 -4.28
N SER A 118 -9.10 12.08 -4.11
CA SER A 118 -9.70 13.39 -3.81
C SER A 118 -9.19 13.96 -2.49
N ASP A 119 -9.14 13.15 -1.43
CA ASP A 119 -8.68 13.59 -0.11
C ASP A 119 -7.18 13.94 -0.13
N ASN A 120 -6.36 13.14 -0.80
CA ASN A 120 -4.93 13.44 -0.98
C ASN A 120 -4.70 14.74 -1.77
N SER A 121 -5.51 15.01 -2.79
CA SER A 121 -5.45 16.28 -3.53
C SER A 121 -5.75 17.48 -2.62
N LYS A 122 -6.82 17.40 -1.82
CA LYS A 122 -7.17 18.46 -0.86
C LYS A 122 -6.08 18.69 0.18
N GLN A 123 -5.48 17.62 0.69
CA GLN A 123 -4.37 17.71 1.65
C GLN A 123 -3.14 18.38 1.01
N SER A 124 -2.80 18.01 -0.23
CA SER A 124 -1.70 18.63 -0.98
C SER A 124 -1.92 20.14 -1.15
N ASP A 125 -3.13 20.59 -1.48
CA ASP A 125 -3.42 22.01 -1.65
C ASP A 125 -3.35 22.76 -0.31
N ARG A 126 -3.83 22.16 0.78
CA ARG A 126 -3.69 22.75 2.13
C ARG A 126 -2.24 22.86 2.59
N ILE A 127 -1.39 21.89 2.24
CA ILE A 127 0.05 21.95 2.53
C ILE A 127 0.69 23.13 1.79
N LYS A 128 0.37 23.35 0.52
CA LYS A 128 0.89 24.49 -0.25
C LYS A 128 0.48 25.83 0.37
N GLU A 129 -0.78 25.96 0.77
CA GLU A 129 -1.28 27.16 1.44
C GLU A 129 -0.52 27.42 2.75
N LEU A 130 -0.35 26.40 3.59
CA LEU A 130 0.42 26.51 4.84
C LEU A 130 1.89 26.85 4.61
N GLN A 131 2.50 26.35 3.53
CA GLN A 131 3.87 26.70 3.16
C GLN A 131 3.99 28.19 2.78
N GLU A 132 3.01 28.73 2.04
CA GLU A 132 3.00 30.13 1.65
C GLU A 132 2.71 31.06 2.86
N GLU A 133 1.81 30.64 3.76
CA GLU A 133 1.57 31.32 5.04
C GLU A 133 2.85 31.36 5.89
N TYR A 134 3.54 30.23 6.02
CA TYR A 134 4.79 30.13 6.77
C TYR A 134 5.87 31.04 6.17
N LYS A 135 6.02 31.05 4.85
CA LYS A 135 6.98 31.93 4.15
C LYS A 135 6.67 33.40 4.38
N THR A 136 5.39 33.78 4.29
CA THR A 136 4.94 35.15 4.57
C THR A 136 5.23 35.56 6.00
N LEU A 137 4.97 34.67 6.96
CA LEU A 137 5.21 34.92 8.38
C LEU A 137 6.71 34.99 8.71
N SER A 138 7.53 34.14 8.10
CA SER A 138 8.98 34.17 8.23
C SER A 138 9.55 35.51 7.77
N THR A 139 9.14 36.00 6.59
CA THR A 139 9.57 37.31 6.09
C THR A 139 9.18 38.44 7.03
N LYS A 140 7.95 38.43 7.56
CA LYS A 140 7.49 39.43 8.54
C LYS A 140 8.32 39.37 9.83
N TYR A 141 8.67 38.17 10.29
CA TYR A 141 9.53 38.01 11.46
C TYR A 141 10.92 38.58 11.22
N ASP A 142 11.53 38.30 10.06
CA ASP A 142 12.85 38.82 9.70
C ASP A 142 12.84 40.35 9.61
N GLU A 143 11.78 40.96 9.06
CA GLU A 143 11.59 42.41 9.04
C GLU A 143 11.47 43.00 10.44
N LEU A 144 10.63 42.40 11.31
CA LEU A 144 10.48 42.83 12.69
C LEU A 144 11.78 42.71 13.48
N PHE A 145 12.50 41.61 13.29
CA PHE A 145 13.79 41.38 13.93
C PHE A 145 14.83 42.41 13.46
N SER A 146 14.90 42.69 12.16
CA SER A 146 15.77 43.73 11.60
C SER A 146 15.46 45.11 12.20
N ASN A 147 14.19 45.45 12.33
CA ASN A 147 13.75 46.71 12.96
C ASN A 147 14.11 46.77 14.44
N TYR A 148 13.95 45.67 15.17
CA TYR A 148 14.35 45.56 16.57
C TYR A 148 15.86 45.78 16.75
N VAL A 149 16.70 45.14 15.93
CA VAL A 149 18.16 45.32 15.97
C VAL A 149 18.54 46.78 15.76
N LYS A 150 17.97 47.44 14.75
CA LYS A 150 18.20 48.87 14.48
C LYS A 150 17.79 49.76 15.67
N GLN A 151 16.66 49.47 16.30
CA GLN A 151 16.22 50.22 17.48
C GLN A 151 17.15 50.02 18.67
N SER A 152 17.63 48.79 18.88
CA SER A 152 18.59 48.46 19.93
C SER A 152 19.90 49.23 19.74
N GLU A 153 20.41 49.28 18.51
CA GLU A 153 21.62 50.05 18.16
C GLU A 153 21.42 51.54 18.42
N HIS A 154 20.28 52.11 18.01
CA HIS A 154 19.94 53.51 18.29
C HIS A 154 19.89 53.81 19.79
N LEU A 155 19.26 52.95 20.59
CA LEU A 155 19.19 53.12 22.04
C LEU A 155 20.58 53.04 22.68
N GLN A 156 21.43 52.14 22.20
CA GLN A 156 22.79 52.01 22.70
C GLN A 156 23.64 53.25 22.37
N ASN A 157 23.50 53.79 21.16
CA ASN A 157 24.16 55.05 20.77
C ASN A 157 23.68 56.23 21.64
N ASN A 158 22.36 56.38 21.81
CA ASN A 158 21.79 57.41 22.67
C ASN A 158 22.31 57.30 24.12
N ASN A 159 22.44 56.09 24.64
CA ASN A 159 22.94 55.86 25.99
C ASN A 159 24.43 56.22 26.12
N ASN A 160 25.24 55.93 25.09
CA ASN A 160 26.64 56.34 25.03
C ASN A 160 26.79 57.87 24.97
N GLU A 161 25.96 58.54 24.18
CA GLU A 161 25.92 60.01 24.11
C GLU A 161 25.53 60.63 25.46
N LEU A 162 24.46 60.11 26.09
CA LEU A 162 24.02 60.56 27.40
C LEU A 162 25.14 60.41 28.44
N THR A 163 25.81 59.25 28.47
CA THR A 163 26.94 59.00 29.35
C THR A 163 28.06 60.02 29.15
N THR A 164 28.33 60.40 27.90
CA THR A 164 29.36 61.39 27.55
C THR A 164 28.97 62.79 28.03
N ILE A 165 27.71 63.19 27.84
CA ILE A 165 27.17 64.46 28.32
C ILE A 165 27.24 64.52 29.85
N THR A 166 26.82 63.46 30.56
CA THR A 166 26.87 63.40 32.01
C THR A 166 28.30 63.55 32.54
N LYS A 167 29.28 62.88 31.91
CA LYS A 167 30.71 63.04 32.26
C LYS A 167 31.20 64.47 32.04
N ALA A 168 30.82 65.10 30.93
CA ALA A 168 31.20 66.48 30.63
C ALA A 168 30.59 67.46 31.65
N GLN A 169 29.33 67.27 32.02
CA GLN A 169 28.66 68.08 33.05
C GLN A 169 29.32 67.93 34.42
N GLN A 170 29.66 66.71 34.84
CA GLN A 170 30.39 66.47 36.09
C GLN A 170 31.73 67.21 36.11
N LEU A 171 32.48 67.17 35.01
CA LEU A 171 33.76 67.85 34.88
C LEU A 171 33.62 69.37 34.93
N LEU A 172 32.60 69.93 34.28
CA LEU A 172 32.28 71.36 34.34
C LEU A 172 31.95 71.80 35.77
N MET A 173 31.10 71.06 36.49
CA MET A 173 30.76 71.37 37.89
C MET A 173 32.00 71.34 38.79
N SER A 174 32.89 70.35 38.64
CA SER A 174 34.14 70.31 39.39
C SER A 174 35.07 71.48 39.05
N GLN A 175 35.13 71.91 37.80
CA GLN A 175 35.89 73.10 37.41
C GLN A 175 35.29 74.39 37.98
N GLU A 176 33.96 74.51 38.02
CA GLU A 176 33.28 75.66 38.63
C GLU A 176 33.51 75.71 40.15
N GLN A 177 33.42 74.58 40.85
CA GLN A 177 33.74 74.46 42.28
C GLN A 177 35.17 74.96 42.58
N LEU A 178 36.15 74.54 41.78
CA LEU A 178 37.54 75.00 41.91
C LEU A 178 37.72 76.50 41.64
N LYS A 179 36.89 77.10 40.79
CA LYS A 179 36.91 78.56 40.54
C LYS A 179 36.29 79.33 41.70
N THR A 180 35.20 78.82 42.28
CA THR A 180 34.57 79.42 43.46
C THR A 180 35.46 79.32 44.70
N GLU A 181 36.13 78.18 44.93
CA GLU A 181 37.10 78.03 46.02
C GLU A 181 38.25 79.04 45.88
N LYS A 182 38.81 79.19 44.66
CA LYS A 182 39.86 80.18 44.40
C LYS A 182 39.41 81.63 44.55
N GLN A 183 38.13 81.95 44.36
CA GLN A 183 37.60 83.29 44.61
C GLN A 183 37.33 83.54 46.09
N GLN A 184 36.96 82.50 46.84
CA GLN A 184 36.72 82.58 48.27
C GLN A 184 38.03 82.77 49.05
N ASP A 185 39.11 82.08 48.64
CA ASP A 185 40.46 82.30 49.17
C ASP A 185 41.03 83.72 48.90
N VAL A 186 40.49 84.44 47.90
CA VAL A 186 40.87 85.84 47.60
C VAL A 186 40.07 86.83 48.45
N VAL A 187 38.88 86.47 48.91
CA VAL A 187 38.05 87.32 49.79
C VAL A 187 38.44 87.15 51.27
N ASP A 188 38.85 85.96 51.69
CA ASP A 188 39.27 85.68 53.07
C ASP A 188 40.75 86.01 53.37
N GLY A 189 41.46 86.59 52.39
CA GLY A 189 42.88 86.97 52.48
C GLY A 189 43.18 88.29 53.21
N GLU A 190 42.16 89.09 53.56
CA GLU A 190 42.34 90.31 54.35
C GLU A 190 41.46 90.26 55.62
N PHE A 191 42.13 90.13 56.77
CA PHE A 191 41.62 90.23 58.16
C PHE A 191 40.72 89.04 58.60
N VAL A 192 41.06 88.21 59.59
CA VAL A 192 41.59 88.46 60.94
C VAL A 192 42.20 87.16 61.50
N LYS A 193 43.34 87.30 62.17
CA LYS A 193 44.02 86.27 62.93
C LYS A 193 43.35 86.04 64.29
N ASP A 194 43.30 84.78 64.70
CA ASP A 194 43.29 84.28 66.08
C ASP A 194 42.06 84.55 66.96
N THR A 195 41.28 83.50 67.30
CA THR A 195 41.50 82.69 68.51
C THR A 195 40.34 81.71 68.82
N SER A 196 40.74 80.58 69.44
CA SER A 196 40.03 79.73 70.43
C SER A 196 38.98 78.67 70.02
N GLN A 197 39.45 77.42 70.16
CA GLN A 197 38.82 76.18 70.67
C GLN A 197 37.43 76.25 71.32
N GLU A 198 36.56 75.27 71.00
CA GLU A 198 36.04 74.23 71.92
C GLU A 198 35.07 73.25 71.21
N GLU A 199 35.25 71.95 71.42
CA GLU A 199 34.30 70.87 71.09
C GLU A 199 33.12 70.85 72.09
N PRO A 200 31.91 70.39 71.73
CA PRO A 200 31.61 68.95 71.95
C PRO A 200 30.65 68.29 70.94
N ASP A 201 31.03 67.08 70.56
CA ASP A 201 30.24 65.83 70.59
C ASP A 201 28.70 65.93 70.68
N THR A 202 27.97 65.38 69.69
CA THR A 202 27.06 64.23 69.88
C THR A 202 26.09 63.95 68.71
N LYS A 203 25.96 62.64 68.42
CA LYS A 203 24.72 61.88 68.10
C LYS A 203 24.08 61.94 66.70
N LYS A 204 24.19 60.75 66.09
CA LYS A 204 23.10 59.86 65.61
C LYS A 204 22.42 60.15 64.26
N GLY A 205 22.61 59.16 63.36
CA GLY A 205 21.58 58.68 62.43
C GLY A 205 21.61 59.39 61.07
N PHE A 206 21.37 58.74 59.94
CA PHE A 206 20.27 57.83 59.66
C PHE A 206 20.54 57.16 58.29
N PHE A 207 20.29 55.85 58.19
CA PHE A 207 20.20 54.99 57.00
C PHE A 207 21.46 54.46 56.30
N ALA A 208 21.84 53.27 56.77
CA ALA A 208 22.23 52.18 55.90
C ALA A 208 21.01 51.57 55.16
N LYS A 209 21.30 50.94 54.01
CA LYS A 209 20.71 49.66 53.52
C LYS A 209 19.55 49.73 52.52
N ILE A 210 19.85 49.64 51.22
CA ILE A 210 19.10 48.82 50.26
C ILE A 210 20.05 48.29 49.16
N PHE A 211 20.49 47.03 49.27
CA PHE A 211 20.73 46.14 48.13
C PHE A 211 20.62 44.70 48.63
N LYS A 212 19.49 44.08 48.34
CA LYS A 212 19.34 42.63 48.17
C LYS A 212 18.15 42.36 47.25
#